data_AF-A0A2M7RLM3-F1
#
_entry.id   AF-A0A2M7RLM3-F1
#
_cell.length_a   1.000
_cell.length_b   1.000
_cell.length_c   1.000
_cell.angle_alpha   90.00
_cell.angle_beta   90.00
_cell.angle_gamma   90.00
#
_symmetry.space_group_name_H-M   'P 1'
#
loop_
_entity.id
_entity.type
_entity.pdbx_description
1 polymer ?
#
loop_
_entity_poly.entity_id
_entity_poly.type
_entity_poly.pdbx_seq_one_letter_code
_entity_poly.pdbx_strand_id
1 'polypeptide(L)'
;KNDIIIILMLIYIAIITFWMKFGFYPIIANLTLWSMAPTERVYMGLGLASVIATVVFLSREEKILKSKKQIIAVTSVIFTALLSYGIYLNAYTDHYFRYRYVAIFTIFFTIASILLLQKKRLLFGLMILFITVGPGIFVNPVSVGLGPIYKKDLAKIIKEENKKNPNARWAVYGNRLLPNFFIAAGGDVLDGVKYTPPFNDIKILDPKGEYNNVYNRYAHIMMGENKDLTKEISFELIYADLYRINIDPCSEKLKQLGVTNLAFDEKPSDKSIPCAVPIAENPVNNTWLYSYK
;
A
#
# COMPACT_ATOMS: atom_id res chain seq x y z
N LYS A 1 0.10 2.10 -41.15
CA LYS A 1 0.44 1.12 -40.09
C LYS A 1 0.46 1.75 -38.70
N ASN A 2 1.11 2.91 -38.51
CA ASN A 2 1.16 3.60 -37.20
C ASN A 2 -0.19 4.15 -36.71
N ASP A 3 -1.18 4.34 -37.59
CA ASP A 3 -2.56 4.72 -37.22
C ASP A 3 -3.29 3.66 -36.43
N ILE A 4 -3.15 2.40 -36.84
CA ILE A 4 -3.77 1.28 -36.17
C ILE A 4 -3.25 1.16 -34.75
N ILE A 5 -1.93 1.34 -34.55
CA ILE A 5 -1.32 1.25 -33.21
C ILE A 5 -1.89 2.33 -32.28
N ILE A 6 -1.96 3.59 -32.71
CA ILE A 6 -2.51 4.66 -31.86
C ILE A 6 -3.99 4.38 -31.54
N ILE A 7 -4.78 4.01 -32.55
CA ILE A 7 -6.20 3.72 -32.35
C ILE A 7 -6.38 2.57 -31.36
N LEU A 8 -5.62 1.48 -31.48
CA LEU A 8 -5.66 0.36 -30.55
C LEU A 8 -5.25 0.76 -29.14
N MET A 9 -4.20 1.57 -28.98
CA MET A 9 -3.79 2.08 -27.66
C MET A 9 -4.86 2.98 -27.05
N LEU A 10 -5.50 3.85 -27.83
CA LEU A 10 -6.58 4.72 -27.34
C LEU A 10 -7.83 3.91 -26.95
N ILE A 11 -8.19 2.88 -27.72
CA ILE A 11 -9.28 1.95 -27.35
C ILE A 11 -8.94 1.25 -26.04
N TYR A 12 -7.72 0.73 -25.89
CA TYR A 12 -7.28 0.07 -24.67
C TYR A 12 -7.31 1.02 -23.45
N ILE A 13 -6.81 2.24 -23.60
CA ILE A 13 -6.87 3.30 -22.58
C ILE A 13 -8.32 3.60 -22.19
N ALA A 14 -9.23 3.71 -23.16
CA ALA A 14 -10.64 3.99 -22.92
C ALA A 14 -11.34 2.84 -22.16
N ILE A 15 -11.10 1.58 -22.58
CA ILE A 15 -11.65 0.38 -21.92
C ILE A 15 -11.20 0.31 -20.47
N ILE A 16 -9.90 0.50 -20.22
CA ILE A 16 -9.35 0.46 -18.85
C ILE A 16 -9.91 1.58 -18.00
N THR A 17 -9.92 2.81 -18.53
CA THR A 17 -10.42 3.97 -17.77
C THR A 17 -11.89 3.81 -17.43
N PHE A 18 -12.68 3.28 -18.36
CA PHE A 18 -14.09 2.95 -18.13
C PHE A 18 -14.25 1.91 -17.02
N TRP A 19 -13.54 0.79 -17.12
CA TRP A 19 -13.59 -0.25 -16.09
C TRP A 19 -13.15 0.26 -14.72
N MET A 20 -12.10 1.06 -14.65
CA MET A 20 -11.63 1.62 -13.39
C MET A 20 -12.66 2.53 -12.72
N LYS A 21 -13.48 3.24 -13.51
CA LYS A 21 -14.48 4.17 -12.98
C LYS A 21 -15.82 3.51 -12.66
N PHE A 22 -16.27 2.57 -13.49
CA PHE A 22 -17.62 2.01 -13.43
C PHE A 22 -17.65 0.52 -13.12
N GLY A 23 -16.52 -0.18 -13.23
CA GLY A 23 -16.46 -1.64 -13.21
C GLY A 23 -17.04 -2.26 -14.49
N PHE A 24 -16.96 -3.58 -14.58
CA PHE A 24 -17.74 -4.37 -15.54
C PHE A 24 -18.85 -5.10 -14.81
N TYR A 25 -19.92 -5.40 -15.55
CA TYR A 25 -20.98 -6.27 -15.05
C TYR A 25 -20.41 -7.65 -14.65
N PRO A 26 -20.88 -8.28 -13.54
CA PRO A 26 -20.23 -9.45 -12.95
C PRO A 26 -19.97 -10.62 -13.91
N ILE A 27 -20.90 -10.89 -14.84
CA ILE A 27 -20.74 -11.95 -15.84
C ILE A 27 -19.52 -11.67 -16.73
N ILE A 28 -19.42 -10.45 -17.25
CA ILE A 28 -18.30 -10.03 -18.11
C ILE A 28 -17.02 -10.06 -17.29
N ALA A 29 -17.04 -9.48 -16.08
CA ALA A 29 -15.88 -9.41 -15.20
C ALA A 29 -15.32 -10.80 -14.84
N ASN A 30 -16.19 -11.78 -14.61
CA ASN A 30 -15.79 -13.16 -14.31
C ASN A 30 -15.29 -13.90 -15.55
N LEU A 31 -15.94 -13.74 -16.70
CA LEU A 31 -15.51 -14.37 -17.96
C LEU A 31 -14.17 -13.81 -18.45
N THR A 32 -13.94 -12.51 -18.30
CA THR A 32 -12.69 -11.86 -18.70
C THR A 32 -11.62 -11.91 -17.61
N LEU A 33 -11.94 -12.45 -16.43
CA LEU A 33 -11.09 -12.50 -15.22
C LEU A 33 -10.75 -11.12 -14.63
N TRP A 34 -11.43 -10.06 -15.04
CA TRP A 34 -11.25 -8.72 -14.46
C TRP A 34 -11.75 -8.63 -13.01
N SER A 35 -12.60 -9.57 -12.56
CA SER A 35 -12.97 -9.70 -11.15
C SER A 35 -11.82 -10.15 -10.24
N MET A 36 -10.72 -10.66 -10.81
CA MET A 36 -9.57 -11.21 -10.07
C MET A 36 -8.47 -10.17 -9.80
N ALA A 37 -8.61 -8.94 -10.31
CA ALA A 37 -7.60 -7.90 -10.19
C ALA A 37 -8.20 -6.62 -9.57
N PRO A 38 -7.58 -6.03 -8.54
CA PRO A 38 -7.97 -4.70 -8.06
C PRO A 38 -7.62 -3.64 -9.10
N THR A 39 -8.41 -2.55 -9.11
CA THR A 39 -8.33 -1.48 -10.11
C THR A 39 -6.95 -0.86 -10.25
N GLU A 40 -6.21 -0.80 -9.15
CA GLU A 40 -4.90 -0.20 -9.02
C GLU A 40 -3.81 -0.97 -9.78
N ARG A 41 -3.99 -2.28 -9.99
CA ARG A 41 -3.00 -3.08 -10.74
C ARG A 41 -2.96 -2.72 -12.22
N VAL A 42 -4.02 -2.11 -12.73
CA VAL A 42 -4.13 -1.77 -14.15
C VAL A 42 -3.51 -0.41 -14.47
N TYR A 43 -3.14 0.39 -13.45
CA TYR A 43 -2.42 1.66 -13.64
C TYR A 43 -1.14 1.50 -14.45
N MET A 44 -0.39 0.42 -14.24
CA MET A 44 0.84 0.15 -14.99
C MET A 44 0.55 -0.09 -16.48
N GLY A 45 -0.49 -0.85 -16.78
CA GLY A 45 -0.96 -1.08 -18.15
C GLY A 45 -1.43 0.21 -18.82
N LEU A 46 -2.21 1.02 -18.12
CA LEU A 46 -2.69 2.33 -18.57
C LEU A 46 -1.51 3.28 -18.88
N GLY A 47 -0.53 3.34 -17.98
CA GLY A 47 0.67 4.16 -18.12
C GLY A 47 1.52 3.74 -19.32
N LEU A 48 1.79 2.44 -19.47
CA LEU A 48 2.55 1.90 -20.59
C LEU A 48 1.87 2.20 -21.93
N ALA A 49 0.56 1.96 -22.04
CA ALA A 49 -0.20 2.27 -23.26
C ALA A 49 -0.18 3.77 -23.57
N SER A 50 -0.26 4.64 -22.56
CA SER A 50 -0.18 6.09 -22.72
C SER A 50 1.19 6.55 -23.23
N VAL A 51 2.28 5.93 -22.75
CA VAL A 51 3.64 6.19 -23.24
C VAL A 51 3.79 5.73 -24.69
N ILE A 52 3.36 4.52 -25.03
CA ILE A 52 3.41 4.00 -26.40
C ILE A 52 2.61 4.92 -27.34
N ALA A 53 1.38 5.26 -26.97
CA ALA A 53 0.54 6.17 -27.75
C ALA A 53 1.21 7.54 -27.95
N THR A 54 1.84 8.08 -26.91
CA THR A 54 2.56 9.36 -26.95
C THR A 54 3.77 9.30 -27.89
N VAL A 55 4.59 8.24 -27.82
CA VAL A 55 5.77 8.06 -28.66
C VAL A 55 5.38 7.89 -30.13
N VAL A 56 4.43 6.99 -30.42
CA VAL A 56 3.93 6.75 -31.79
C VAL A 56 3.21 7.98 -32.33
N PHE A 57 2.55 8.76 -31.47
CA PHE A 57 2.01 10.05 -31.85
C PHE A 57 3.15 10.98 -32.24
N LEU A 58 4.12 11.23 -31.36
CA LEU A 58 5.21 12.18 -31.59
C LEU A 58 6.10 11.81 -32.78
N SER A 59 6.23 10.53 -33.15
CA SER A 59 6.97 10.10 -34.33
C SER A 59 6.35 10.56 -35.66
N ARG A 60 5.13 11.09 -35.63
CA ARG A 60 4.47 11.67 -36.81
C ARG A 60 4.89 13.12 -37.00
N GLU A 61 4.98 13.51 -38.27
CA GLU A 61 5.33 14.87 -38.67
C GLU A 61 4.12 15.82 -38.67
N GLU A 62 2.91 15.29 -38.84
CA GLU A 62 1.70 16.11 -38.90
C GLU A 62 1.28 16.64 -37.52
N LYS A 63 1.09 17.96 -37.44
CA LYS A 63 0.48 18.64 -36.29
C LYS A 63 -1.04 18.53 -36.36
N ILE A 64 -1.68 18.25 -35.23
CA ILE A 64 -3.15 18.30 -35.13
C ILE A 64 -3.61 19.76 -35.16
N LEU A 65 -2.96 20.62 -34.38
CA LEU A 65 -3.31 22.03 -34.26
C LEU A 65 -2.60 22.84 -35.34
N LYS A 66 -3.36 23.31 -36.33
CA LYS A 66 -2.83 24.02 -37.51
C LYS A 66 -3.04 25.53 -37.44
N SER A 67 -4.06 26.01 -36.71
CA SER A 67 -4.39 27.44 -36.60
C SER A 67 -4.37 27.96 -35.16
N LYS A 68 -4.16 29.28 -35.01
CA LYS A 68 -4.23 29.95 -33.69
C LYS A 68 -5.59 29.76 -33.02
N LYS A 69 -6.69 29.79 -33.79
CA LYS A 69 -8.05 29.56 -33.27
C LYS A 69 -8.21 28.16 -32.69
N GLN A 70 -7.69 27.13 -33.36
CA GLN A 70 -7.69 25.76 -32.85
C GLN A 70 -6.87 25.62 -31.57
N ILE A 71 -5.69 26.25 -31.52
CA ILE A 71 -4.83 26.23 -30.33
C ILE A 71 -5.57 26.84 -29.14
N ILE A 72 -6.17 28.02 -29.30
CA ILE A 72 -6.93 28.69 -28.23
C ILE A 72 -8.10 27.81 -27.78
N ALA A 73 -8.93 27.33 -28.71
CA ALA A 73 -10.10 26.51 -28.39
C ALA A 73 -9.71 25.22 -27.63
N VAL A 74 -8.71 24.49 -28.12
CA VAL A 74 -8.26 23.24 -27.47
C VAL A 74 -7.59 23.53 -26.12
N THR A 75 -6.85 24.63 -26.00
CA THR A 75 -6.26 25.06 -24.73
C THR A 75 -7.34 25.34 -23.69
N SER A 76 -8.39 26.08 -24.06
CA SER A 76 -9.51 26.37 -23.15
C SER A 76 -10.22 25.09 -22.73
N VAL A 77 -10.50 24.17 -23.66
CA VAL A 77 -11.15 22.88 -23.34
C VAL A 77 -10.30 22.06 -22.37
N ILE A 78 -9.01 21.88 -22.66
CA ILE A 78 -8.09 21.11 -21.79
C ILE A 78 -7.96 21.78 -20.43
N PHE A 79 -7.76 23.10 -20.39
CA PHE A 79 -7.61 23.85 -19.15
C PHE A 79 -8.86 23.73 -18.27
N THR A 80 -10.04 23.95 -18.83
CA THR A 80 -11.30 23.82 -18.10
C THR A 80 -11.50 22.39 -17.61
N ALA A 81 -11.28 21.38 -18.45
CA ALA A 81 -11.43 19.98 -18.05
C ALA A 81 -10.48 19.61 -16.88
N LEU A 82 -9.20 19.98 -16.99
CA LEU A 82 -8.20 19.73 -15.95
C LEU A 82 -8.49 20.51 -14.67
N LEU A 83 -8.92 21.77 -14.76
CA LEU A 83 -9.24 22.59 -13.60
C LEU A 83 -10.46 22.03 -12.86
N SER A 84 -11.54 21.75 -13.60
CA SER A 84 -12.77 21.18 -13.03
C SER A 84 -12.50 19.84 -12.36
N TYR A 85 -11.73 18.96 -13.01
CA TYR A 85 -11.36 17.68 -12.44
C TYR A 85 -10.43 17.83 -11.22
N GLY A 86 -9.47 18.76 -11.27
CA GLY A 86 -8.58 19.06 -10.15
C GLY A 86 -9.31 19.61 -8.93
N ILE A 87 -10.31 20.47 -9.14
CA ILE A 87 -11.18 20.98 -8.06
C ILE A 87 -12.02 19.84 -7.48
N TYR A 88 -12.63 19.02 -8.33
CA TYR A 88 -13.39 17.85 -7.90
C TYR A 88 -12.55 16.89 -7.06
N LEU A 89 -11.34 16.53 -7.53
CA LEU A 89 -10.42 15.68 -6.79
C LEU A 89 -10.02 16.30 -5.45
N ASN A 90 -9.70 17.59 -5.43
CA ASN A 90 -9.31 18.26 -4.20
C ASN A 90 -10.43 18.29 -3.16
N ALA A 91 -11.69 18.46 -3.59
CA ALA A 91 -12.85 18.37 -2.72
C ALA A 91 -13.08 16.94 -2.20
N TYR A 92 -12.83 15.91 -3.04
CA TYR A 92 -12.92 14.51 -2.63
C TYR A 92 -11.85 14.11 -1.60
N THR A 93 -10.70 14.79 -1.59
CA THR A 93 -9.60 14.54 -0.64
C THR A 93 -9.57 15.55 0.51
N ASP A 94 -10.73 16.03 0.97
CA ASP A 94 -10.87 16.98 2.08
C ASP A 94 -9.96 18.22 1.96
N HIS A 95 -9.83 18.76 0.74
CA HIS A 95 -9.00 19.92 0.42
C HIS A 95 -7.52 19.77 0.78
N TYR A 96 -6.97 18.55 0.67
CA TYR A 96 -5.56 18.25 0.91
C TYR A 96 -4.59 19.26 0.25
N PHE A 97 -4.87 19.69 -0.99
CA PHE A 97 -4.07 20.73 -1.66
C PHE A 97 -4.72 22.11 -1.58
N ARG A 98 -3.89 23.13 -1.34
CA ARG A 98 -4.32 24.53 -1.53
C ARG A 98 -4.68 24.76 -3.01
N TYR A 99 -5.75 25.50 -3.29
CA TYR A 99 -6.21 25.79 -4.66
C TYR A 99 -5.14 26.39 -5.59
N ARG A 100 -4.17 27.13 -5.04
CA ARG A 100 -3.02 27.63 -5.83
C ARG A 100 -2.21 26.50 -6.47
N TYR A 101 -2.04 25.36 -5.80
CA TYR A 101 -1.31 24.22 -6.34
C TYR A 101 -2.13 23.50 -7.42
N VAL A 102 -3.44 23.36 -7.21
CA VAL A 102 -4.36 22.85 -8.24
C VAL A 102 -4.27 23.68 -9.51
N ALA A 103 -4.26 25.02 -9.39
CA ALA A 103 -4.09 25.93 -10.52
C ALA A 103 -2.71 25.77 -11.19
N ILE A 104 -1.62 25.70 -10.43
CA ILE A 104 -0.26 25.48 -10.97
C ILE A 104 -0.18 24.17 -11.76
N PHE A 105 -0.68 23.06 -11.22
CA PHE A 105 -0.70 21.77 -11.91
C PHE A 105 -1.57 21.81 -13.17
N THR A 106 -2.73 22.47 -13.10
CA THR A 106 -3.61 22.66 -14.26
C THR A 106 -2.89 23.39 -15.39
N ILE A 107 -2.23 24.51 -15.08
CA ILE A 107 -1.46 25.29 -16.06
C ILE A 107 -0.34 24.42 -16.65
N PHE A 108 0.43 23.75 -15.79
CA PHE A 108 1.54 22.89 -16.22
C PHE A 108 1.09 21.80 -17.20
N PHE A 109 0.07 21.01 -16.85
CA PHE A 109 -0.41 19.92 -17.70
C PHE A 109 -1.15 20.42 -18.95
N THR A 110 -1.77 21.61 -18.90
CA THR A 110 -2.33 22.27 -20.08
C THR A 110 -1.21 22.61 -21.07
N ILE A 111 -0.14 23.27 -20.61
CA ILE A 111 1.01 23.62 -21.44
C ILE A 111 1.65 22.35 -22.03
N ALA A 112 1.89 21.33 -21.20
CA ALA A 112 2.44 20.06 -21.66
C ALA A 112 1.57 19.41 -22.76
N SER A 113 0.25 19.42 -22.59
CA SER A 113 -0.69 18.88 -23.59
C SER A 113 -0.65 19.66 -24.90
N ILE A 114 -0.56 21.00 -24.85
CA ILE A 114 -0.44 21.81 -26.07
C ILE A 114 0.90 21.58 -26.75
N LEU A 115 2.01 21.48 -26.01
CA LEU A 115 3.32 21.16 -26.57
C LEU A 115 3.33 19.79 -27.26
N LEU A 116 2.67 18.79 -26.67
CA LEU A 116 2.45 17.47 -27.27
C LEU A 116 1.69 17.60 -28.59
N LEU A 117 0.51 18.23 -28.59
CA LEU A 117 -0.33 18.38 -29.78
C LEU A 117 0.30 19.22 -30.90
N GLN A 118 1.16 20.18 -30.54
CA GLN A 118 1.96 20.98 -31.47
C GLN A 118 3.28 20.32 -31.89
N LYS A 119 3.57 19.09 -31.41
CA LYS A 119 4.79 18.32 -31.69
C LYS A 119 6.08 19.05 -31.28
N LYS A 120 6.04 19.87 -30.23
CA LYS A 120 7.25 20.51 -29.66
C LYS A 120 8.02 19.48 -28.81
N ARG A 121 8.55 18.44 -29.49
CA ARG A 121 9.12 17.21 -28.90
C ARG A 121 10.09 17.49 -27.74
N LEU A 122 11.05 18.40 -27.95
CA LEU A 122 12.05 18.75 -26.95
C LEU A 122 11.44 19.40 -25.70
N LEU A 123 10.62 20.44 -25.86
CA LEU A 123 10.00 21.15 -24.75
C LEU A 123 9.04 20.25 -23.96
N PHE A 124 8.23 19.46 -24.67
CA PHE A 124 7.38 18.45 -24.04
C PHE A 124 8.21 17.45 -23.24
N GLY A 125 9.27 16.89 -23.84
CA GLY A 125 10.16 15.94 -23.18
C GLY A 125 10.83 16.52 -21.93
N LEU A 126 11.29 17.78 -21.97
CA LEU A 126 11.87 18.46 -20.81
C LEU A 126 10.85 18.67 -19.68
N MET A 127 9.60 19.00 -20.00
CA MET A 127 8.55 19.10 -18.98
C MET A 127 8.23 17.75 -18.33
N ILE A 128 8.11 16.69 -19.15
CA ILE A 128 7.89 15.34 -18.61
C ILE A 128 9.08 14.91 -17.74
N LEU A 129 10.31 15.14 -18.21
CA LEU A 129 11.51 14.84 -17.44
C LEU A 129 11.53 15.58 -16.09
N PHE A 130 11.19 16.87 -16.09
CA PHE A 130 11.13 17.68 -14.88
C PHE A 130 10.15 17.11 -13.86
N ILE A 131 8.92 16.73 -14.28
CA ILE A 131 7.92 16.21 -13.33
C ILE A 131 8.25 14.79 -12.85
N THR A 132 8.91 13.96 -13.68
CA THR A 132 9.26 12.59 -13.30
C THR A 132 10.53 12.50 -12.46
N VAL A 133 11.56 13.28 -12.81
CA VAL A 133 12.88 13.20 -12.15
C VAL A 133 12.97 14.23 -11.03
N GLY A 134 12.44 15.44 -11.22
CA GLY A 134 12.60 16.57 -10.30
C GLY A 134 12.29 16.23 -8.83
N PRO A 135 11.13 15.61 -8.52
CA PRO A 135 10.82 15.21 -7.15
C PRO A 135 11.80 14.18 -6.57
N GLY A 136 12.40 13.34 -7.41
CA GLY A 136 13.30 12.26 -7.02
C GLY A 136 14.76 12.66 -6.85
N ILE A 137 15.20 13.81 -7.39
CA ILE A 137 16.61 14.25 -7.30
C ILE A 137 17.06 14.39 -5.84
N PHE A 138 16.17 14.84 -4.96
CA PHE A 138 16.45 15.03 -3.54
C PHE A 138 16.08 13.83 -2.67
N VAL A 139 15.46 12.79 -3.26
CA VAL A 139 15.25 11.52 -2.56
C VAL A 139 16.57 10.76 -2.59
N ASN A 140 17.34 10.89 -1.50
CA ASN A 140 18.65 10.27 -1.36
C ASN A 140 18.57 8.75 -1.62
N PRO A 141 19.09 8.25 -2.77
CA PRO A 141 18.99 6.84 -3.12
C PRO A 141 20.09 6.01 -2.47
N VAL A 142 20.90 6.58 -1.58
CA VAL A 142 21.91 5.82 -0.85
C VAL A 142 21.17 4.83 0.04
N SER A 143 21.13 3.58 -0.41
CA SER A 143 20.82 2.44 0.42
C SER A 143 21.80 2.47 1.59
N VAL A 144 21.36 3.05 2.71
CA VAL A 144 21.96 2.78 4.00
C VAL A 144 21.66 1.30 4.23
N GLY A 145 22.70 0.47 4.38
CA GLY A 145 22.54 -0.97 4.59
C GLY A 145 21.68 -1.27 5.83
N LEU A 146 21.68 -2.50 6.35
CA LEU A 146 20.76 -2.88 7.43
C LEU A 146 21.01 -2.20 8.80
N GLY A 147 21.92 -1.23 8.87
CA GLY A 147 22.24 -0.44 10.05
C GLY A 147 21.04 0.21 10.75
N PRO A 148 20.11 0.90 10.06
CA PRO A 148 18.93 1.49 10.70
C PRO A 148 17.97 0.48 11.34
N ILE A 149 18.08 -0.80 11.00
CA ILE A 149 17.33 -1.89 11.66
C ILE A 149 18.17 -2.44 12.81
N TYR A 150 19.38 -2.97 12.52
CA TYR A 150 20.18 -3.69 13.51
C TYR A 150 20.81 -2.84 14.61
N LYS A 151 20.98 -1.53 14.39
CA LYS A 151 21.52 -0.63 15.41
C LYS A 151 20.47 -0.17 16.42
N LYS A 152 19.17 -0.38 16.17
CA LYS A 152 18.11 -0.06 17.13
C LYS A 152 18.22 -0.95 18.36
N ASP A 153 17.94 -0.38 19.52
CA ASP A 153 18.01 -1.12 20.79
C ASP A 153 16.96 -2.23 20.83
N LEU A 154 15.79 -2.02 20.25
CA LEU A 154 14.79 -3.08 20.09
C LEU A 154 15.34 -4.30 19.33
N ALA A 155 16.10 -4.10 18.26
CA ALA A 155 16.71 -5.21 17.51
C ALA A 155 17.80 -5.94 18.29
N LYS A 156 18.51 -5.24 19.19
CA LYS A 156 19.48 -5.87 20.10
C LYS A 156 18.76 -6.74 21.14
N ILE A 157 17.69 -6.22 21.75
CA ILE A 157 16.89 -6.97 22.73
C ILE A 157 16.31 -8.23 22.10
N ILE A 158 15.72 -8.15 20.90
CA ILE A 158 15.19 -9.35 20.20
C ILE A 158 16.29 -10.40 20.01
N LYS A 159 17.49 -9.97 19.61
CA LYS A 159 18.63 -10.89 19.46
C LYS A 159 19.11 -11.47 20.79
N GLU A 160 19.06 -10.70 21.87
CA GLU A 160 19.40 -11.16 23.21
C GLU A 160 18.39 -12.19 23.73
N GLU A 161 17.10 -11.96 23.54
CA GLU A 161 16.04 -12.91 23.91
C GLU A 161 16.16 -14.21 23.11
N ASN A 162 16.42 -14.13 21.79
CA ASN A 162 16.66 -15.31 20.97
C ASN A 162 17.95 -16.07 21.38
N LYS A 163 18.97 -15.38 21.92
CA LYS A 163 20.18 -16.02 22.45
C LYS A 163 19.92 -16.72 23.79
N LYS A 164 19.10 -16.11 24.66
CA LYS A 164 18.69 -16.69 25.94
C LYS A 164 17.81 -17.92 25.74
N ASN A 165 16.89 -17.85 24.79
CA ASN A 165 16.00 -18.93 24.42
C ASN A 165 15.95 -19.07 22.88
N PRO A 166 16.60 -20.09 22.30
CA PRO A 166 16.56 -20.33 20.85
C PRO A 166 15.16 -20.55 20.26
N ASN A 167 14.18 -20.91 21.10
CA ASN A 167 12.78 -21.08 20.74
C ASN A 167 11.93 -19.85 21.16
N ALA A 168 12.55 -18.70 21.42
CA ALA A 168 11.83 -17.49 21.77
C ALA A 168 10.90 -17.09 20.62
N ARG A 169 9.61 -16.99 20.94
CA ARG A 169 8.56 -16.63 19.97
C ARG A 169 7.77 -15.45 20.49
N TRP A 170 7.53 -14.49 19.61
CA TRP A 170 6.91 -13.22 19.94
C TRP A 170 5.46 -13.17 19.48
N ALA A 171 4.64 -12.51 20.27
CA ALA A 171 3.31 -12.10 19.88
C ALA A 171 3.23 -10.56 19.96
N VAL A 172 3.06 -9.90 18.82
CA VAL A 172 3.12 -8.44 18.73
C VAL A 172 1.71 -7.84 18.57
N TYR A 173 1.32 -7.00 19.51
CA TYR A 173 0.00 -6.38 19.56
C TYR A 173 0.02 -4.96 19.02
N GLY A 174 -1.07 -4.59 18.34
CA GLY A 174 -1.28 -3.26 17.79
C GLY A 174 -0.90 -3.18 16.31
N ASN A 175 0.02 -2.29 15.95
CA ASN A 175 0.34 -1.89 14.58
C ASN A 175 0.87 -3.04 13.69
N ARG A 176 0.32 -3.16 12.47
CA ARG A 176 0.74 -4.11 11.41
C ARG A 176 2.23 -4.07 11.01
N LEU A 177 2.92 -2.95 11.23
CA LEU A 177 4.32 -2.77 10.82
C LEU A 177 5.31 -3.32 11.85
N LEU A 178 4.95 -3.27 13.13
CA LEU A 178 5.83 -3.67 14.23
C LEU A 178 6.26 -5.15 14.17
N PRO A 179 5.38 -6.15 13.95
CA PRO A 179 5.81 -7.55 13.86
C PRO A 179 6.80 -7.80 12.72
N ASN A 180 6.69 -7.05 11.61
CA ASN A 180 7.64 -7.17 10.49
C ASN A 180 9.02 -6.63 10.86
N PHE A 181 9.12 -5.66 11.77
CA PHE A 181 10.39 -5.25 12.33
C PHE A 181 11.02 -6.38 13.16
N PHE A 182 10.23 -7.10 13.95
CA PHE A 182 10.71 -8.25 14.73
C PHE A 182 11.25 -9.35 13.82
N ILE A 183 10.51 -9.69 12.75
CA ILE A 183 10.96 -10.63 11.71
C ILE A 183 12.29 -10.15 11.10
N ALA A 184 12.40 -8.88 10.71
CA ALA A 184 13.63 -8.32 10.13
C ALA A 184 14.82 -8.29 11.12
N ALA A 185 14.55 -8.16 12.42
CA ALA A 185 15.56 -8.26 13.47
C ALA A 185 16.00 -9.72 13.77
N GLY A 186 15.30 -10.71 13.20
CA GLY A 186 15.57 -12.14 13.35
C GLY A 186 14.72 -12.84 14.42
N GLY A 187 13.66 -12.21 14.92
CA GLY A 187 12.69 -12.82 15.84
C GLY A 187 11.75 -13.80 15.14
N ASP A 188 11.41 -14.90 15.81
CA ASP A 188 10.25 -15.71 15.44
C ASP A 188 8.99 -15.03 16.00
N VAL A 189 7.99 -14.81 15.15
CA VAL A 189 6.80 -14.01 15.44
C VAL A 189 5.57 -14.76 14.97
N LEU A 190 4.55 -14.85 15.82
CA LEU A 190 3.27 -15.48 15.49
C LEU A 190 2.55 -14.71 14.37
N ASP A 191 2.54 -13.38 14.48
CA ASP A 191 1.89 -12.46 13.57
C ASP A 191 2.86 -11.82 12.54
N GLY A 192 2.46 -10.73 11.87
CA GLY A 192 3.20 -10.12 10.77
C GLY A 192 2.85 -10.68 9.39
N VAL A 193 3.70 -10.44 8.39
CA VAL A 193 3.48 -10.91 7.01
C VAL A 193 3.70 -12.41 6.93
N LYS A 194 2.66 -13.15 6.51
CA LYS A 194 2.74 -14.58 6.18
C LYS A 194 2.32 -14.79 4.74
N TYR A 195 3.22 -15.36 3.94
CA TYR A 195 2.95 -15.66 2.53
C TYR A 195 1.94 -16.79 2.36
N THR A 196 2.05 -17.79 3.22
CA THR A 196 1.11 -18.91 3.32
C THR A 196 0.44 -18.87 4.68
N PRO A 197 -0.85 -19.21 4.79
CA PRO A 197 -1.53 -19.32 6.07
C PRO A 197 -0.78 -20.27 7.01
N PRO A 198 -0.46 -19.85 8.25
CA PRO A 198 0.21 -20.72 9.21
C PRO A 198 -0.80 -21.71 9.82
N PHE A 199 -1.27 -22.68 9.02
CA PHE A 199 -2.38 -23.57 9.41
C PHE A 199 -2.13 -24.36 10.70
N ASN A 200 -0.87 -24.69 11.02
CA ASN A 200 -0.54 -25.37 12.27
C ASN A 200 -0.87 -24.50 13.50
N ASP A 201 -0.53 -23.21 13.44
CA ASP A 201 -0.85 -22.26 14.50
C ASP A 201 -2.36 -21.95 14.52
N ILE A 202 -2.94 -21.73 13.34
CA ILE A 202 -4.35 -21.40 13.20
C ILE A 202 -5.25 -22.53 13.70
N LYS A 203 -4.88 -23.80 13.53
CA LYS A 203 -5.67 -24.93 14.03
C LYS A 203 -5.78 -24.95 15.57
N ILE A 204 -4.83 -24.34 16.29
CA ILE A 204 -4.89 -24.19 17.75
C ILE A 204 -5.88 -23.07 18.14
N LEU A 205 -5.91 -22.00 17.34
CA LEU A 205 -6.72 -20.80 17.55
C LEU A 205 -8.18 -20.94 17.06
N ASP A 206 -8.39 -21.63 15.93
CA ASP A 206 -9.69 -21.94 15.33
C ASP A 206 -9.76 -23.44 14.94
N PRO A 207 -9.93 -24.35 15.91
CA PRO A 207 -9.96 -25.79 15.64
C PRO A 207 -11.13 -26.24 14.76
N LYS A 208 -12.23 -25.47 14.73
CA LYS A 208 -13.45 -25.78 13.99
C LYS A 208 -13.45 -25.22 12.56
N GLY A 209 -12.51 -24.32 12.25
CA GLY A 209 -12.41 -23.71 10.93
C GLY A 209 -13.48 -22.64 10.66
N GLU A 210 -14.07 -22.05 11.70
CA GLU A 210 -15.14 -21.05 11.57
C GLU A 210 -14.71 -19.81 10.77
N TYR A 211 -13.39 -19.52 10.76
CA TYR A 211 -12.82 -18.34 10.13
C TYR A 211 -11.94 -18.66 8.91
N ASN A 212 -12.09 -19.82 8.28
CA ASN A 212 -11.25 -20.25 7.15
C ASN A 212 -11.26 -19.27 5.97
N ASN A 213 -12.40 -18.62 5.71
CA ASN A 213 -12.49 -17.57 4.70
C ASN A 213 -11.65 -16.32 5.03
N VAL A 214 -11.28 -16.10 6.29
CA VAL A 214 -10.43 -14.98 6.74
C VAL A 214 -8.96 -15.34 6.59
N TYR A 215 -8.48 -16.40 7.22
CA TYR A 215 -7.03 -16.68 7.29
C TYR A 215 -6.47 -17.46 6.10
N ASN A 216 -7.29 -18.08 5.24
CA ASN A 216 -6.80 -18.84 4.08
C ASN A 216 -6.38 -17.93 2.91
N ARG A 217 -5.34 -17.12 3.13
CA ARG A 217 -4.76 -16.17 2.16
C ARG A 217 -3.35 -15.74 2.55
N TYR A 218 -2.65 -15.10 1.61
CA TYR A 218 -1.55 -14.19 1.96
C TYR A 218 -2.12 -13.09 2.88
N ALA A 219 -1.45 -12.82 4.00
CA ALA A 219 -1.91 -11.78 4.91
C ALA A 219 -0.78 -11.09 5.67
N HIS A 220 -0.99 -9.79 5.91
CA HIS A 220 -0.54 -9.12 7.10
C HIS A 220 -1.43 -9.57 8.26
N ILE A 221 -0.86 -10.26 9.24
CA ILE A 221 -1.56 -10.68 10.46
C ILE A 221 -1.27 -9.62 11.53
N MET A 222 -2.32 -9.06 12.12
CA MET A 222 -2.22 -8.23 13.31
C MET A 222 -2.76 -8.99 14.51
N MET A 223 -2.27 -8.70 15.71
CA MET A 223 -2.98 -9.04 16.92
C MET A 223 -3.55 -7.81 17.61
N GLY A 224 -4.75 -7.97 18.14
CA GLY A 224 -5.41 -6.98 18.97
C GLY A 224 -5.90 -7.63 20.25
N GLU A 225 -6.01 -6.82 21.30
CA GLU A 225 -6.70 -7.24 22.51
C GLU A 225 -8.17 -7.51 22.17
N ASN A 226 -8.69 -8.62 22.69
CA ASN A 226 -10.07 -8.98 22.45
C ASN A 226 -11.03 -8.05 23.21
N LYS A 227 -11.78 -7.24 22.46
CA LYS A 227 -12.79 -6.33 22.99
C LYS A 227 -14.17 -6.98 23.12
N ASP A 228 -14.38 -8.12 22.47
CA ASP A 228 -15.62 -8.89 22.53
C ASP A 228 -15.47 -10.02 23.55
N LEU A 229 -16.01 -9.80 24.75
CA LEU A 229 -15.95 -10.75 25.86
C LEU A 229 -16.80 -12.01 25.63
N THR A 230 -17.60 -12.08 24.55
CA THR A 230 -18.47 -13.23 24.26
C THR A 230 -17.73 -14.39 23.59
N LYS A 231 -16.59 -14.11 22.95
CA LYS A 231 -15.72 -15.12 22.32
C LYS A 231 -14.33 -14.99 22.88
N GLU A 232 -13.65 -16.09 23.13
CA GLU A 232 -12.26 -16.07 23.61
C GLU A 232 -11.29 -15.57 22.52
N ILE A 233 -11.53 -15.99 21.28
CA ILE A 233 -10.72 -15.66 20.10
C ILE A 233 -11.65 -15.29 18.94
N SER A 234 -11.31 -14.24 18.18
CA SER A 234 -11.99 -13.93 16.93
C SER A 234 -11.02 -13.48 15.83
N PHE A 235 -11.39 -13.73 14.57
CA PHE A 235 -10.68 -13.24 13.41
C PHE A 235 -11.52 -12.20 12.68
N GLU A 236 -10.92 -11.05 12.40
CA GLU A 236 -11.56 -9.93 11.72
C GLU A 236 -10.81 -9.61 10.42
N LEU A 237 -11.47 -9.71 9.27
CA LEU A 237 -10.90 -9.31 7.99
C LEU A 237 -11.02 -7.79 7.83
N ILE A 238 -9.88 -7.08 7.82
CA ILE A 238 -9.83 -5.62 7.73
C ILE A 238 -9.70 -5.18 6.27
N TYR A 239 -8.77 -5.80 5.53
CA TYR A 239 -8.60 -5.60 4.09
C TYR A 239 -8.38 -6.94 3.39
N ALA A 240 -8.33 -6.94 2.05
CA ALA A 240 -8.13 -8.14 1.25
C ALA A 240 -6.89 -8.95 1.66
N ASP A 241 -5.84 -8.29 2.15
CA ASP A 241 -4.56 -8.86 2.58
C ASP A 241 -4.21 -8.52 4.04
N LEU A 242 -5.18 -8.10 4.86
CA LEU A 242 -4.97 -7.75 6.28
C LEU A 242 -6.09 -8.33 7.13
N TYR A 243 -5.75 -9.15 8.12
CA TYR A 243 -6.70 -9.56 9.15
C TYR A 243 -6.10 -9.40 10.55
N ARG A 244 -6.98 -9.27 11.53
CA ARG A 244 -6.63 -9.19 12.94
C ARG A 244 -7.11 -10.44 13.68
N ILE A 245 -6.24 -10.99 14.51
CA ILE A 245 -6.58 -11.98 15.52
C ILE A 245 -6.81 -11.22 16.81
N ASN A 246 -8.04 -11.21 17.30
CA ASN A 246 -8.38 -10.65 18.59
C ASN A 246 -8.28 -11.77 19.63
N ILE A 247 -7.30 -11.66 20.53
CA ILE A 247 -7.01 -12.65 21.56
C ILE A 247 -6.46 -11.94 22.80
N ASP A 248 -6.78 -12.46 23.98
CA ASP A 248 -6.21 -11.96 25.23
C ASP A 248 -4.69 -12.27 25.29
N PRO A 249 -3.82 -11.29 25.60
CA PRO A 249 -2.39 -11.52 25.75
C PRO A 249 -1.99 -12.60 26.77
N CYS A 250 -2.87 -12.92 27.71
CA CYS A 250 -2.69 -13.97 28.71
C CYS A 250 -3.42 -15.28 28.39
N SER A 251 -3.96 -15.45 27.18
CA SER A 251 -4.59 -16.71 26.77
C SER A 251 -3.59 -17.87 26.80
N GLU A 252 -4.01 -19.00 27.36
CA GLU A 252 -3.25 -20.26 27.36
C GLU A 252 -2.96 -20.77 25.93
N LYS A 253 -3.75 -20.35 24.93
CA LYS A 253 -3.52 -20.68 23.53
C LYS A 253 -2.23 -20.10 22.98
N LEU A 254 -1.82 -18.92 23.43
CA LEU A 254 -0.54 -18.32 23.04
C LEU A 254 0.63 -19.12 23.63
N LYS A 255 0.50 -19.60 24.87
CA LYS A 255 1.49 -20.51 25.47
C LYS A 255 1.57 -21.84 24.73
N GLN A 256 0.43 -22.42 24.31
CA GLN A 256 0.40 -23.64 23.47
C GLN A 256 1.09 -23.43 22.12
N LEU A 257 1.06 -22.20 21.59
CA LEU A 257 1.76 -21.82 20.36
C LEU A 257 3.26 -21.55 20.56
N GLY A 258 3.77 -21.71 21.79
CA GLY A 258 5.16 -21.49 22.13
C GLY A 258 5.54 -20.02 22.27
N VAL A 259 4.57 -19.10 22.36
CA VAL A 259 4.85 -17.68 22.63
C VAL A 259 5.51 -17.57 24.00
N THR A 260 6.64 -16.87 24.05
CA THR A 260 7.38 -16.59 25.29
C THR A 260 7.42 -15.11 25.62
N ASN A 261 7.31 -14.26 24.59
CA ASN A 261 7.44 -12.82 24.73
C ASN A 261 6.29 -12.09 24.04
N LEU A 262 5.92 -10.94 24.60
CA LEU A 262 4.88 -10.05 24.09
C LEU A 262 5.48 -8.68 23.78
N ALA A 263 4.97 -8.04 22.73
CA ALA A 263 5.30 -6.66 22.41
C ALA A 263 4.04 -5.85 22.12
N PHE A 264 4.02 -4.57 22.49
CA PHE A 264 2.89 -3.67 22.28
C PHE A 264 3.39 -2.32 21.75
N ASP A 265 2.67 -1.74 20.79
CA ASP A 265 2.93 -0.38 20.28
C ASP A 265 2.44 0.73 21.22
N GLU A 266 1.47 0.42 22.09
CA GLU A 266 0.96 1.27 23.16
C GLU A 266 1.15 0.59 24.53
N LYS A 267 1.13 1.38 25.61
CA LYS A 267 1.27 0.81 26.95
C LYS A 267 0.02 -0.02 27.25
N PRO A 268 0.13 -1.35 27.49
CA PRO A 268 -1.01 -2.12 27.94
C PRO A 268 -1.46 -1.59 29.32
N SER A 269 -2.76 -1.60 29.59
CA SER A 269 -3.26 -1.16 30.90
C SER A 269 -2.65 -2.03 32.02
N ASP A 270 -2.30 -1.45 33.18
CA ASP A 270 -1.60 -2.21 34.24
C ASP A 270 -2.45 -3.39 34.81
N LYS A 271 -3.74 -3.49 34.45
CA LYS A 271 -4.62 -4.64 34.73
C LYS A 271 -4.65 -5.72 33.64
N SER A 272 -4.12 -5.46 32.43
CA SER A 272 -4.35 -6.32 31.25
C SER A 272 -3.31 -7.41 31.00
N ILE A 273 -2.18 -7.47 31.72
CA ILE A 273 -1.17 -8.54 31.49
C ILE A 273 -0.56 -9.11 32.79
N PRO A 274 -1.35 -9.72 33.68
CA PRO A 274 -0.82 -10.33 34.91
C PRO A 274 0.10 -11.54 34.64
N CYS A 275 0.02 -12.14 33.46
CA CYS A 275 0.78 -13.32 33.04
C CYS A 275 2.23 -13.02 32.62
N ALA A 276 2.62 -11.74 32.51
CA ALA A 276 3.93 -11.35 32.00
C ALA A 276 4.64 -10.34 32.93
N VAL A 277 5.95 -10.20 32.74
CA VAL A 277 6.80 -9.21 33.41
C VAL A 277 7.50 -8.34 32.37
N PRO A 278 7.68 -7.03 32.63
CA PRO A 278 8.34 -6.15 31.67
C PRO A 278 9.80 -6.56 31.46
N ILE A 279 10.24 -6.63 30.20
CA ILE A 279 11.65 -6.86 29.82
C ILE A 279 12.46 -5.56 30.02
N ALA A 280 11.82 -4.41 29.89
CA ALA A 280 12.38 -3.09 30.15
C ALA A 280 11.37 -2.21 30.90
N GLU A 281 11.85 -1.35 31.81
CA GLU A 281 11.00 -0.45 32.59
C GLU A 281 10.29 0.62 31.74
N ASN A 282 10.90 1.01 30.62
CA ASN A 282 10.43 2.03 29.70
C ASN A 282 10.31 1.47 28.28
N PRO A 283 9.46 2.04 27.40
CA PRO A 283 9.31 1.56 26.04
C PRO A 283 10.61 1.75 25.26
N VAL A 284 11.02 0.71 24.54
CA VAL A 284 12.23 0.71 23.71
C VAL A 284 11.82 0.99 22.28
N ASN A 285 12.29 2.12 21.72
CA ASN A 285 11.89 2.58 20.39
C ASN A 285 10.35 2.66 20.21
N ASN A 286 9.63 3.16 21.22
CA ASN A 286 8.16 3.22 21.29
C ASN A 286 7.49 1.83 21.28
N THR A 287 8.14 0.81 21.84
CA THR A 287 7.58 -0.53 21.98
C THR A 287 7.71 -1.01 23.41
N TRP A 288 6.62 -1.48 23.99
CA TRP A 288 6.58 -2.09 25.32
C TRP A 288 6.83 -3.58 25.20
N LEU A 289 7.76 -4.12 25.98
CA LEU A 289 8.23 -5.50 25.86
C LEU A 289 8.00 -6.25 27.17
N TYR A 290 7.46 -7.46 27.07
CA TYR A 290 7.17 -8.32 28.21
C TYR A 290 7.59 -9.75 27.92
N SER A 291 8.03 -10.47 28.96
CA SER A 291 8.26 -11.92 28.93
C SER A 291 7.16 -12.58 29.75
N TYR A 292 6.61 -13.71 29.30
CA TYR A 292 5.75 -14.51 30.16
C TYR A 292 6.49 -14.96 31.42
N LYS A 293 5.73 -15.10 32.50
CA LYS A 293 6.16 -15.67 33.79
C LYS A 293 6.34 -17.18 33.70
#